data_AF-A0A8S2YYI9-F1
#
_entry.id   AF-A0A8S2YYI9-F1
#
_cell.length_a   1.000
_cell.length_b   1.000
_cell.length_c   1.000
_cell.angle_alpha   90.00
_cell.angle_beta   90.00
_cell.angle_gamma   90.00
#
_symmetry.space_group_name_H-M   'P 1'
#
loop_
_entity.id
_entity.type
_entity.pdbx_description
1 polymer ?
#
loop_
_entity_poly.entity_id
_entity_poly.type
_entity_poly.pdbx_seq_one_letter_code
_entity_poly.pdbx_strand_id
1 'polypeptide(L)'
;MNYQLIFLPECEPTTGSDGLLKFNLLPFTLGKKLDRPILPVCLRTSRAFQIRTNIFNSHPYTDLFWFLFSPYTRFHINSLAIVSPTDEASDEVFCEKIRENMSHAMGIELTQFDEQQVAELRKRPDLVQRRHAQRRAEFQQMINTVHQQVPLASLEAIRYDLETTKNIQRTIVNLNERVAAAARAANKPTSSTTSSHAISKPSDGSNHRQTYERLKQELIEKNRQLFLNKNCN
;
A
#
# COMPACT_ATOMS: atom_id res chain seq x y z
N MET A 1 -40.02 1.19 28.98
CA MET A 1 -38.60 1.56 29.16
C MET A 1 -38.11 2.20 27.86
N ASN A 2 -37.69 3.47 27.92
CA ASN A 2 -37.21 4.21 26.75
C ASN A 2 -35.71 3.96 26.55
N TYR A 3 -35.37 2.99 25.72
CA TYR A 3 -33.98 2.72 25.33
C TYR A 3 -33.62 3.50 24.07
N GLN A 4 -32.50 4.22 24.08
CA GLN A 4 -31.95 4.88 22.89
C GLN A 4 -30.89 3.98 22.28
N LEU A 5 -30.92 3.83 20.95
CA LEU A 5 -29.95 3.05 20.20
C LEU A 5 -29.15 4.00 19.30
N ILE A 6 -27.83 3.83 19.27
CA ILE A 6 -26.92 4.62 18.45
C ILE A 6 -26.30 3.67 17.43
N PHE A 7 -26.39 4.05 16.16
CA PHE A 7 -25.83 3.29 15.05
C PHE A 7 -24.90 4.17 14.24
N LEU A 8 -23.78 3.60 13.79
CA LEU A 8 -22.93 4.20 12.76
C LEU A 8 -23.27 3.50 11.44
N PRO A 9 -24.07 4.13 10.56
CA PRO A 9 -24.59 3.45 9.37
C PRO A 9 -23.51 3.14 8.33
N GLU A 10 -22.37 3.83 8.34
CA GLU A 10 -21.23 3.58 7.45
C GLU A 10 -20.38 2.38 7.88
N CYS A 11 -20.59 1.86 9.10
CA CYS A 11 -19.86 0.75 9.75
C CYS A 11 -18.33 0.92 9.90
N GLU A 12 -17.72 1.81 9.12
CA GLU A 12 -16.30 2.14 9.09
C GLU A 12 -16.13 3.66 9.25
N PRO A 13 -15.06 4.11 9.94
CA PRO A 13 -14.78 5.52 10.08
C PRO A 13 -14.28 6.10 8.76
N THR A 14 -14.87 7.21 8.32
CA THR A 14 -14.45 7.95 7.14
C THR A 14 -13.57 9.15 7.50
N THR A 15 -12.76 9.62 6.54
CA THR A 15 -11.92 10.82 6.68
C THR A 15 -12.73 12.13 6.77
N GLY A 16 -14.07 12.06 6.72
CA GLY A 16 -14.99 13.19 6.91
C GLY A 16 -14.80 14.37 5.93
N SER A 17 -14.07 14.14 4.84
CA SER A 17 -13.69 15.17 3.86
C SER A 17 -13.80 14.69 2.42
N ASP A 18 -13.52 13.41 2.15
CA ASP A 18 -13.46 12.89 0.78
C ASP A 18 -14.80 12.32 0.29
N GLY A 19 -15.66 11.86 1.20
CA GLY A 19 -16.92 11.23 0.80
C GLY A 19 -17.65 10.50 1.93
N LEU A 20 -18.97 10.36 1.79
CA LEU A 20 -19.83 9.57 2.68
C LEU A 20 -19.99 8.16 2.09
N LEU A 21 -19.72 7.11 2.88
CA LEU A 21 -19.85 5.72 2.43
C LEU A 21 -21.31 5.32 2.23
N LYS A 22 -21.53 4.22 1.51
CA LYS A 22 -22.85 3.61 1.43
C LYS A 22 -23.28 3.14 2.82
N PHE A 23 -24.52 3.41 3.17
CA PHE A 23 -25.07 3.05 4.47
C PHE A 23 -25.55 1.61 4.49
N ASN A 24 -25.31 0.93 5.61
CA ASN A 24 -25.92 -0.35 5.90
C ASN A 24 -27.43 -0.16 6.19
N LEU A 25 -28.27 -1.05 5.68
CA LEU A 25 -29.73 -0.98 5.81
C LEU A 25 -30.23 -1.41 7.20
N LEU A 26 -29.40 -2.11 7.98
CA LEU A 26 -29.79 -2.71 9.27
C LEU A 26 -30.44 -1.70 10.24
N PRO A 27 -29.86 -0.51 10.50
CA PRO A 27 -30.45 0.48 11.41
C PRO A 27 -31.85 0.96 10.97
N PHE A 28 -32.07 1.05 9.66
CA PHE A 28 -33.33 1.52 9.08
C PHE A 28 -34.41 0.44 9.13
N THR A 29 -34.06 -0.80 8.77
CA THR A 29 -34.97 -1.96 8.88
C THR A 29 -35.41 -2.18 10.33
N LEU A 30 -34.50 -2.00 11.30
CA LEU A 30 -34.79 -2.13 12.72
C LEU A 30 -35.65 -0.97 13.23
N GLY A 31 -35.37 0.27 12.79
CA GLY A 31 -36.18 1.44 13.09
C GLY A 31 -37.62 1.28 12.64
N LYS A 32 -37.85 0.78 11.42
CA LYS A 32 -39.17 0.47 10.86
C LYS A 32 -39.89 -0.63 11.65
N LYS A 33 -39.21 -1.75 11.93
CA LYS A 33 -39.80 -2.87 12.71
C LYS A 33 -40.19 -2.48 14.14
N LEU A 34 -39.47 -1.54 14.75
CA LEU A 34 -39.74 -1.08 16.11
C LEU A 34 -40.65 0.16 16.15
N ASP A 35 -41.10 0.66 14.99
CA ASP A 35 -41.86 1.90 14.83
C ASP A 35 -41.23 3.08 15.60
N ARG A 36 -39.95 3.32 15.34
CA ARG A 36 -39.17 4.36 16.02
C ARG A 36 -38.66 5.42 15.07
N PRO A 37 -38.75 6.71 15.45
CA PRO A 37 -38.16 7.78 14.68
C PRO A 37 -36.63 7.72 14.72
N ILE A 38 -36.00 8.09 13.61
CA ILE A 38 -34.55 8.15 13.47
C ILE A 38 -34.12 9.62 13.52
N LEU A 39 -33.11 9.92 14.33
CA LEU A 39 -32.45 11.22 14.36
C LEU A 39 -31.10 11.12 13.65
N PRO A 40 -30.95 11.67 12.43
CA PRO A 40 -29.65 11.71 11.77
C PRO A 40 -28.74 12.73 12.47
N VAL A 41 -27.53 12.30 12.82
CA VAL A 41 -26.53 13.16 13.48
C VAL A 41 -25.23 13.08 12.69
N CYS A 42 -24.76 14.24 12.23
CA CYS A 42 -23.50 14.40 11.55
C CYS A 42 -22.41 14.80 12.54
N LEU A 43 -21.28 14.09 12.53
CA LEU A 43 -20.12 14.36 13.37
C LEU A 43 -18.93 14.73 12.50
N ARG A 44 -18.30 15.87 12.77
CA ARG A 44 -17.04 16.27 12.13
C ARG A 44 -16.01 16.64 13.17
N THR A 45 -14.81 16.09 13.03
CA THR A 45 -13.70 16.36 13.95
C THR A 45 -12.65 17.23 13.27
N SER A 46 -12.18 18.26 13.99
CA SER A 46 -11.09 19.13 13.55
C SER A 46 -10.08 19.29 14.69
N ARG A 47 -8.79 19.21 14.38
CA ARG A 47 -7.70 19.44 15.33
C ARG A 47 -7.05 20.80 15.06
N ALA A 48 -6.38 21.34 16.08
CA ALA A 48 -5.68 22.63 15.98
C ALA A 48 -4.64 22.65 14.85
N PHE A 49 -3.93 21.53 14.68
CA PHE A 49 -3.04 21.30 13.55
C PHE A 49 -3.83 20.72 12.37
N GLN A 50 -3.40 21.01 11.14
CA GLN A 50 -3.97 20.47 9.88
C GLN A 50 -3.66 18.97 9.71
N ILE A 51 -4.01 18.18 10.72
CA ILE A 51 -3.73 16.76 10.82
C ILE A 51 -5.08 16.07 10.72
N ARG A 52 -5.23 15.30 9.64
CA ARG A 52 -6.44 14.51 9.42
C ARG A 52 -6.57 13.46 10.53
N THR A 53 -7.75 13.39 11.12
CA THR A 53 -8.09 12.38 12.12
C THR A 53 -8.42 11.08 11.40
N ASN A 54 -7.73 9.98 11.76
CA ASN A 54 -7.96 8.64 11.23
C ASN A 54 -7.88 8.58 9.69
N ILE A 55 -6.65 8.47 9.19
CA ILE A 55 -6.40 8.26 7.77
C ILE A 55 -6.59 6.77 7.52
N PHE A 56 -7.13 6.41 6.35
CA PHE A 56 -7.35 5.04 5.86
C PHE A 56 -6.15 4.06 6.00
N ASN A 57 -4.97 4.55 6.39
CA ASN A 57 -3.74 3.80 6.62
C ASN A 57 -2.90 4.36 7.81
N SER A 58 -3.49 5.09 8.76
CA SER A 58 -2.73 5.61 9.93
C SER A 58 -2.41 4.48 10.90
N HIS A 59 -1.18 4.50 11.45
CA HIS A 59 -0.81 3.60 12.54
C HIS A 59 -1.56 4.05 13.81
N PRO A 60 -2.18 3.14 14.59
CA PRO A 60 -2.89 3.52 15.83
C PRO A 60 -2.07 4.38 16.80
N TYR A 61 -0.73 4.19 16.86
CA TYR A 61 0.14 5.03 17.68
C TYR A 61 0.25 6.47 17.18
N THR A 62 0.10 6.71 15.88
CA THR A 62 0.06 8.07 15.32
C THR A 62 -1.19 8.78 15.79
N ASP A 63 -2.35 8.10 15.78
CA ASP A 63 -3.59 8.68 16.30
C ASP A 63 -3.54 8.91 17.81
N LEU A 64 -2.94 8.00 18.58
CA LEU A 64 -2.72 8.19 20.03
C LEU A 64 -1.78 9.36 20.33
N PHE A 65 -0.67 9.47 19.59
CA PHE A 65 0.26 10.58 19.71
C PHE A 65 -0.46 11.91 19.47
N TRP A 66 -1.20 12.03 18.37
CA TRP A 66 -1.95 13.26 18.10
C TRP A 66 -3.12 13.49 19.05
N PHE A 67 -3.69 12.45 19.64
CA PHE A 67 -4.69 12.60 20.69
C PHE A 67 -4.09 13.20 21.97
N LEU A 68 -2.89 12.76 22.37
CA LEU A 68 -2.21 13.24 23.58
C LEU A 68 -1.56 14.63 23.40
N PHE A 69 -1.03 14.91 22.21
CA PHE A 69 -0.23 16.11 21.94
C PHE A 69 -0.97 17.18 21.13
N SER A 70 -2.24 16.96 20.72
CA SER A 70 -3.06 18.02 20.12
C SER A 70 -3.61 18.93 21.23
N PRO A 71 -3.33 20.25 21.19
CA PRO A 71 -3.72 21.18 22.26
C PRO A 71 -5.24 21.31 22.42
N TYR A 72 -6.00 21.15 21.34
CA TYR A 72 -7.46 21.00 21.39
C TYR A 72 -7.97 20.21 20.18
N THR A 73 -9.08 19.48 20.39
CA THR A 73 -9.85 18.81 19.34
C THR A 73 -11.28 19.34 19.39
N ARG A 74 -11.75 19.89 18.27
CA ARG A 74 -13.11 20.44 18.14
C ARG A 74 -13.99 19.41 17.44
N PHE A 75 -15.08 19.03 18.12
CA PHE A 75 -16.13 18.20 17.56
C PHE A 75 -17.29 19.09 17.14
N HIS A 76 -17.62 19.06 15.86
CA HIS A 76 -18.80 19.70 15.29
C HIS A 76 -19.89 18.64 15.19
N ILE A 77 -20.95 18.83 15.97
CA ILE A 77 -22.11 17.94 15.98
C ILE A 77 -23.26 18.72 15.35
N ASN A 78 -23.82 18.18 14.27
CA ASN A 78 -25.00 18.75 13.61
C ASN A 78 -26.12 17.72 13.64
N SER A 79 -27.20 18.03 14.35
CA SER A 79 -28.39 17.19 14.41
C SER A 79 -29.38 17.64 13.34
N LEU A 80 -29.83 16.71 12.50
CA LEU A 80 -30.80 16.98 11.46
C LEU A 80 -32.23 16.79 11.98
N ALA A 81 -33.23 17.12 11.16
CA ALA A 81 -34.62 16.88 11.49
C ALA A 81 -34.88 15.38 11.72
N ILE A 82 -35.71 15.09 12.73
CA ILE A 82 -36.15 13.73 13.03
C ILE A 82 -36.96 13.21 11.84
N VAL A 83 -36.65 12.00 11.40
CA VAL A 83 -37.32 11.34 10.28
C VAL A 83 -37.98 10.06 10.78
N SER A 84 -39.29 9.96 10.62
CA SER A 84 -40.01 8.72 10.89
C SER A 84 -39.98 7.79 9.67
N PRO A 85 -39.73 6.49 9.86
CA PRO A 85 -39.88 5.52 8.78
C PRO A 85 -41.35 5.54 8.32
N THR A 86 -41.59 5.95 7.07
CA THR A 86 -42.94 5.98 6.48
C THR A 86 -43.19 4.66 5.74
N ASP A 87 -44.38 4.09 5.86
CA ASP A 87 -44.70 2.75 5.32
C ASP A 87 -44.54 2.63 3.79
N GLU A 88 -44.69 3.74 3.08
CA GLU A 88 -44.70 3.79 1.60
C GLU A 88 -43.31 3.71 0.94
N ALA A 89 -42.22 3.86 1.71
CA ALA A 89 -40.86 3.84 1.17
C ALA A 89 -40.17 2.48 1.39
N SER A 90 -39.50 1.98 0.35
CA SER A 90 -38.51 0.91 0.49
C SER A 90 -37.40 1.36 1.46
N ASP A 91 -36.92 0.44 2.30
CA ASP A 91 -35.87 0.72 3.29
C ASP A 91 -34.59 1.27 2.63
N GLU A 92 -34.32 0.84 1.40
CA GLU A 92 -33.21 1.33 0.56
C GLU A 92 -33.39 2.80 0.18
N VAL A 93 -34.58 3.16 -0.31
CA VAL A 93 -34.91 4.54 -0.72
C VAL A 93 -34.89 5.47 0.49
N PHE A 94 -35.39 5.00 1.62
CA PHE A 94 -35.37 5.74 2.87
C PHE A 94 -33.94 5.98 3.39
N CYS A 95 -33.11 4.93 3.35
CA CYS A 95 -31.70 4.99 3.71
C CYS A 95 -30.94 5.99 2.84
N GLU A 96 -31.10 5.91 1.51
CA GLU A 96 -30.43 6.82 0.56
C GLU A 96 -30.86 8.27 0.76
N LYS A 97 -32.16 8.52 1.02
CA LYS A 97 -32.64 9.88 1.32
C LYS A 97 -32.01 10.45 2.60
N ILE A 98 -31.85 9.64 3.65
CA ILE A 98 -31.17 10.09 4.88
C ILE A 98 -29.69 10.36 4.59
N ARG A 99 -29.05 9.49 3.81
CA ARG A 99 -27.65 9.64 3.39
C ARG A 99 -27.44 10.93 2.60
N GLU A 100 -28.30 11.22 1.62
CA GLU A 100 -28.31 12.47 0.85
C GLU A 100 -28.49 13.70 1.75
N ASN A 101 -29.45 13.67 2.68
CA ASN A 101 -29.65 14.78 3.62
C ASN A 101 -28.42 15.03 4.48
N MET A 102 -27.77 13.96 4.97
CA MET A 102 -26.54 14.05 5.76
C MET A 102 -25.36 14.56 4.91
N SER A 103 -25.23 14.12 3.66
CA SER A 103 -24.16 14.58 2.76
C SER A 103 -24.32 16.07 2.42
N HIS A 104 -25.55 16.52 2.16
CA HIS A 104 -25.86 17.93 1.96
C HIS A 104 -25.58 18.77 3.20
N ALA A 105 -25.95 18.29 4.39
CA ALA A 105 -25.69 18.98 5.65
C ALA A 105 -24.19 19.10 5.98
N MET A 106 -23.38 18.13 5.57
CA MET A 106 -21.93 18.13 5.78
C MET A 106 -21.13 18.78 4.64
N GLY A 107 -21.73 18.94 3.45
CA GLY A 107 -21.07 19.42 2.24
C GLY A 107 -20.05 18.41 1.69
N ILE A 108 -20.38 17.11 1.72
CA ILE A 108 -19.51 16.00 1.32
C ILE A 108 -20.15 15.24 0.15
N GLU A 109 -19.35 14.66 -0.74
CA GLU A 109 -19.84 13.85 -1.86
C GLU A 109 -20.32 12.46 -1.43
N LEU A 110 -21.33 11.94 -2.13
CA LEU A 110 -21.83 10.59 -1.92
C LEU A 110 -20.94 9.60 -2.66
N THR A 111 -20.36 8.65 -1.95
CA THR A 111 -19.57 7.58 -2.58
C THR A 111 -20.43 6.36 -2.87
N GLN A 112 -19.97 5.54 -3.81
CA GLN A 112 -20.57 4.24 -4.14
C GLN A 112 -19.86 3.08 -3.43
N PHE A 113 -18.90 3.38 -2.56
CA PHE A 113 -18.11 2.37 -1.87
C PHE A 113 -18.86 1.85 -0.65
N ASP A 114 -18.83 0.54 -0.49
CA ASP A 114 -19.38 -0.15 0.67
C ASP A 114 -18.29 -0.53 1.68
N GLU A 115 -18.69 -0.84 2.91
CA GLU A 115 -17.81 -1.27 4.00
C GLU A 115 -16.83 -2.37 3.55
N GLN A 116 -17.35 -3.39 2.85
CA GLN A 116 -16.53 -4.53 2.42
C GLN A 116 -15.41 -4.12 1.47
N GLN A 117 -15.70 -3.21 0.54
CA GLN A 117 -14.73 -2.71 -0.43
C GLN A 117 -13.64 -1.88 0.26
N VAL A 118 -14.04 -1.06 1.24
CA VAL A 118 -13.14 -0.28 2.10
C VAL A 118 -12.25 -1.20 2.92
N ALA A 119 -12.81 -2.25 3.54
CA ALA A 119 -12.07 -3.23 4.32
C ALA A 119 -11.08 -4.05 3.46
N GLU A 120 -11.43 -4.41 2.23
CA GLU A 120 -10.52 -5.06 1.29
C GLU A 120 -9.35 -4.15 0.89
N LEU A 121 -9.64 -2.87 0.58
CA LEU A 121 -8.62 -1.88 0.25
C LEU A 121 -7.63 -1.70 1.40
N ARG A 122 -8.09 -1.78 2.66
CA ARG A 122 -7.23 -1.71 3.85
C ARG A 122 -6.24 -2.87 3.94
N LYS A 123 -6.62 -4.07 3.49
CA LYS A 123 -5.76 -5.27 3.52
C LYS A 123 -4.72 -5.27 2.39
N ARG A 124 -4.91 -4.53 1.30
CA ARG A 124 -3.98 -4.51 0.16
C ARG A 124 -2.53 -4.15 0.50
N PRO A 125 -2.22 -3.06 1.26
CA PRO A 125 -0.85 -2.76 1.64
C PRO A 125 -0.19 -3.92 2.40
N ASP A 126 -0.92 -4.55 3.32
CA ASP A 126 -0.43 -5.70 4.06
C ASP A 126 -0.11 -6.89 3.15
N LEU A 127 -0.96 -7.16 2.16
CA LEU A 127 -0.73 -8.25 1.20
C LEU A 127 0.50 -7.97 0.33
N VAL A 128 0.70 -6.73 -0.12
CA VAL A 128 1.87 -6.32 -0.87
C VAL A 128 3.13 -6.45 0.00
N GLN A 129 3.09 -5.93 1.22
CA GLN A 129 4.17 -6.02 2.21
C GLN A 129 4.55 -7.49 2.49
N ARG A 130 3.55 -8.35 2.73
CA ARG A 130 3.73 -9.79 2.95
C ARG A 130 4.36 -10.47 1.75
N ARG A 131 3.91 -10.15 0.53
CA ARG A 131 4.49 -10.71 -0.71
C ARG A 131 5.94 -10.26 -0.92
N HIS A 132 6.29 -9.03 -0.54
CA HIS A 132 7.68 -8.58 -0.56
C HIS A 132 8.53 -9.26 0.51
N ALA A 133 8.02 -9.40 1.74
CA ALA A 133 8.70 -10.11 2.82
C ALA A 133 8.93 -11.59 2.46
N GLN A 134 7.93 -12.26 1.90
CA GLN A 134 8.03 -13.63 1.43
C GLN A 134 9.09 -13.76 0.33
N ARG A 135 9.06 -12.91 -0.71
CA ARG A 135 10.09 -12.93 -1.76
C ARG A 135 11.50 -12.70 -1.21
N ARG A 136 11.65 -11.83 -0.21
CA ARG A 136 12.95 -11.61 0.46
C ARG A 136 13.40 -12.84 1.24
N ALA A 137 12.48 -13.51 1.94
CA ALA A 137 12.78 -14.74 2.67
C ALA A 137 13.16 -15.89 1.74
N GLU A 138 12.41 -16.09 0.65
CA GLU A 138 12.70 -17.08 -0.40
C GLU A 138 14.06 -16.81 -1.05
N PHE A 139 14.36 -15.55 -1.40
CA PHE A 139 15.66 -15.19 -1.96
C PHE A 139 16.81 -15.46 -0.98
N GLN A 140 16.61 -15.17 0.31
CA GLN A 140 17.61 -15.48 1.33
C GLN A 140 17.81 -17.00 1.51
N GLN A 141 16.75 -17.79 1.41
CA GLN A 141 16.86 -19.25 1.40
C GLN A 141 17.67 -19.75 0.20
N MET A 142 17.46 -19.18 -1.00
CA MET A 142 18.25 -19.52 -2.19
C MET A 142 19.74 -19.20 -2.00
N ILE A 143 20.07 -18.06 -1.39
CA ILE A 143 21.47 -17.72 -1.07
C ILE A 143 22.06 -18.76 -0.14
N ASN A 144 21.34 -19.13 0.93
CA ASN A 144 21.82 -20.08 1.92
C ASN A 144 22.02 -21.48 1.32
N THR A 145 21.16 -21.94 0.43
CA THR A 145 21.31 -23.26 -0.24
C THR A 145 22.50 -23.28 -1.18
N VAL A 146 22.71 -22.23 -1.99
CA VAL A 146 23.89 -22.11 -2.85
C VAL A 146 25.17 -22.07 -2.01
N HIS A 147 25.18 -21.29 -0.93
CA HIS A 147 26.33 -21.17 -0.04
C HIS A 147 26.71 -22.51 0.62
N GLN A 148 25.73 -23.34 0.99
CA GLN A 148 26.00 -24.68 1.51
C GLN A 148 26.68 -25.60 0.48
N GLN A 149 26.36 -25.42 -0.80
CA GLN A 149 26.88 -26.26 -1.88
C GLN A 149 28.18 -25.73 -2.50
N VAL A 150 28.45 -24.43 -2.37
CA VAL A 150 29.68 -23.78 -2.84
C VAL A 150 30.27 -22.90 -1.70
N PRO A 151 30.87 -23.50 -0.67
CA PRO A 151 31.33 -22.77 0.53
C PRO A 151 32.47 -21.77 0.25
N LEU A 152 33.19 -21.96 -0.86
CA LEU A 152 34.31 -21.10 -1.26
C LEU A 152 33.85 -19.82 -1.98
N ALA A 153 32.58 -19.72 -2.37
CA ALA A 153 32.03 -18.54 -3.01
C ALA A 153 31.59 -17.49 -1.98
N SER A 154 31.92 -16.21 -2.23
CA SER A 154 31.47 -15.12 -1.37
C SER A 154 29.95 -14.89 -1.50
N LEU A 155 29.31 -14.44 -0.42
CA LEU A 155 27.88 -14.12 -0.42
C LEU A 155 27.50 -13.04 -1.44
N GLU A 156 28.42 -12.12 -1.74
CA GLU A 156 28.23 -11.10 -2.78
C GLU A 156 28.22 -11.70 -4.19
N ALA A 157 29.13 -12.64 -4.47
CA ALA A 157 29.14 -13.35 -5.75
C ALA A 157 27.88 -14.20 -5.92
N ILE A 158 27.42 -14.86 -4.85
CA ILE A 158 26.17 -15.63 -4.84
C ILE A 158 24.96 -14.73 -5.09
N ARG A 159 24.86 -13.57 -4.42
CA ARG A 159 23.77 -12.61 -4.65
C ARG A 159 23.73 -12.12 -6.08
N TYR A 160 24.87 -11.65 -6.59
CA TYR A 160 24.97 -11.11 -7.94
C TYR A 160 24.58 -12.15 -9.00
N ASP A 161 25.05 -13.39 -8.84
CA ASP A 161 24.76 -14.44 -9.79
C ASP A 161 23.31 -14.92 -9.68
N LEU A 162 22.74 -15.04 -8.47
CA LEU A 162 21.32 -15.35 -8.27
C LEU A 162 20.38 -14.26 -8.80
N GLU A 163 20.75 -12.98 -8.70
CA GLU A 163 19.99 -11.88 -9.30
C GLU A 163 19.95 -11.98 -10.83
N THR A 164 21.03 -12.50 -11.42
CA THR A 164 21.17 -12.66 -12.88
C THR A 164 20.51 -13.93 -13.40
N THR A 165 20.76 -15.08 -12.77
CA THR A 165 20.30 -16.39 -13.24
C THR A 165 18.86 -16.70 -12.84
N LYS A 166 18.42 -16.18 -11.68
CA LYS A 166 17.17 -16.53 -11.00
C LYS A 166 16.99 -18.05 -10.82
N ASN A 167 18.08 -18.81 -10.80
CA ASN A 167 18.06 -20.26 -10.73
C ASN A 167 19.26 -20.79 -9.92
N ILE A 168 18.96 -21.52 -8.85
CA ILE A 168 19.94 -22.08 -7.92
C ILE A 168 20.98 -22.95 -8.65
N GLN A 169 20.52 -23.89 -9.50
CA GLN A 169 21.39 -24.87 -10.16
C GLN A 169 22.36 -24.21 -11.15
N ARG A 170 21.85 -23.26 -11.93
CA ARG A 170 22.69 -22.52 -12.89
C ARG A 170 23.74 -21.69 -12.17
N THR A 171 23.38 -21.09 -11.02
CA THR A 171 24.33 -20.33 -10.21
C THR A 171 25.41 -21.21 -9.59
N ILE A 172 25.08 -22.41 -9.13
CA ILE A 172 26.08 -23.35 -8.61
C ILE A 172 27.11 -23.70 -9.68
N VAL A 173 26.66 -23.99 -10.91
CA VAL A 173 27.56 -24.29 -12.03
C VAL A 173 28.47 -23.11 -12.33
N ASN A 174 27.91 -21.91 -12.51
CA ASN A 174 28.67 -20.70 -12.78
C ASN A 174 29.70 -20.39 -11.68
N LEU A 175 29.33 -20.54 -10.41
CA LEU A 175 30.21 -20.27 -9.28
C LEU A 175 31.34 -21.29 -9.19
N ASN A 176 31.05 -22.58 -9.35
CA ASN A 176 32.08 -23.62 -9.37
C ASN A 176 33.08 -23.41 -10.51
N GLU A 177 32.60 -23.01 -11.70
CA GLU A 177 33.48 -22.65 -12.82
C GLU A 177 34.38 -21.45 -12.49
N ARG A 178 33.84 -20.40 -11.87
CA ARG A 178 34.62 -19.22 -11.48
C ARG A 178 35.64 -19.52 -10.38
N VAL A 179 35.28 -20.35 -9.40
CA VAL A 179 36.19 -20.81 -8.34
C VAL A 179 37.31 -21.67 -8.95
N ALA A 180 36.98 -22.59 -9.85
CA ALA A 180 37.98 -23.43 -10.53
C ALA A 180 38.91 -22.61 -11.43
N ALA A 181 38.39 -21.60 -12.14
CA ALA A 181 39.19 -20.69 -12.97
C ALA A 181 40.16 -19.85 -12.11
N ALA A 182 39.70 -19.35 -10.96
CA ALA A 182 40.53 -18.60 -10.01
C ALA A 182 41.65 -19.47 -9.43
N ALA A 183 41.36 -20.72 -9.06
CA ALA A 183 42.36 -21.67 -8.57
C ALA A 183 43.43 -22.01 -9.63
N ARG A 184 43.03 -22.15 -10.91
CA ARG A 184 43.97 -22.35 -12.03
C ARG A 184 44.84 -21.14 -12.31
N ALA A 185 44.30 -19.93 -12.18
CA ALA A 185 45.08 -18.69 -12.33
C ALA A 185 46.13 -18.53 -11.23
N ALA A 186 45.84 -18.99 -10.00
CA ALA A 186 46.77 -18.97 -8.88
C ALA A 186 47.94 -19.96 -9.03
N ASN A 187 47.75 -21.08 -9.76
CA ASN A 187 48.76 -22.14 -9.93
C ASN A 187 49.65 -21.98 -11.17
N LYS A 188 49.61 -20.85 -11.88
CA LYS A 188 50.49 -20.59 -13.02
C LYS A 188 51.85 -20.10 -12.50
N PRO A 189 52.98 -20.81 -12.74
CA PRO A 189 54.29 -20.31 -12.32
C PRO A 189 54.60 -19.04 -13.13
N THR A 190 54.61 -17.91 -12.45
CA THR A 190 54.97 -16.62 -13.04
C THR A 190 56.47 -16.44 -12.84
N SER A 191 57.25 -16.64 -13.89
CA SER A 191 58.59 -16.11 -13.99
C SER A 191 58.53 -14.59 -13.85
N SER A 192 59.29 -14.08 -12.88
CA SER A 192 59.39 -12.66 -12.59
C SER A 192 60.05 -11.92 -13.74
N THR A 193 59.32 -11.00 -14.36
CA THR A 193 59.92 -9.81 -14.95
C THR A 193 59.08 -8.61 -14.54
N THR A 194 59.65 -7.87 -13.61
CA THR A 194 59.17 -6.61 -13.08
C THR A 194 59.05 -5.60 -14.23
N SER A 195 57.82 -5.22 -14.58
CA SER A 195 57.56 -3.97 -15.28
C SER A 195 56.39 -3.27 -14.60
N SER A 196 56.70 -2.16 -13.96
CA SER A 196 55.77 -1.25 -13.33
C SER A 196 54.98 -0.50 -14.40
N HIS A 197 53.80 -1.01 -14.73
CA HIS A 197 52.73 -0.21 -15.34
C HIS A 197 51.54 -0.15 -14.38
N ALA A 198 51.20 1.08 -14.01
CA ALA A 198 50.06 1.41 -13.16
C ALA A 198 48.77 0.91 -13.83
N ILE A 199 48.14 -0.09 -13.22
CA ILE A 199 46.80 -0.56 -13.59
C ILE A 199 45.80 0.37 -12.90
N SER A 200 45.17 1.23 -13.69
CA SER A 200 43.96 1.96 -13.33
C SER A 200 42.84 0.97 -12.99
N LYS A 201 42.20 1.15 -11.83
CA LYS A 201 41.03 0.40 -11.37
C LYS A 201 39.92 0.42 -12.44
N PRO A 202 39.24 -0.71 -12.74
CA PRO A 202 38.07 -0.69 -13.61
C PRO A 202 36.88 -0.04 -12.89
N SER A 203 36.38 1.06 -13.45
CA SER A 203 35.21 1.80 -12.95
C SER A 203 33.90 1.18 -13.48
N ASP A 204 33.42 0.12 -12.83
CA ASP A 204 32.22 -0.60 -13.27
C ASP A 204 30.88 0.07 -12.87
N GLY A 205 30.93 1.20 -12.16
CA GLY A 205 29.74 1.98 -11.78
C GLY A 205 29.13 2.83 -12.92
N SER A 206 29.88 3.09 -13.99
CA SER A 206 29.42 3.96 -15.09
C SER A 206 28.46 3.25 -16.05
N ASN A 207 28.66 1.95 -16.28
CA ASN A 207 27.85 1.14 -17.19
C ASN A 207 26.42 0.99 -16.66
N HIS A 208 26.25 0.75 -15.35
CA HIS A 208 24.92 0.53 -14.77
C HIS A 208 24.06 1.80 -14.83
N ARG A 209 24.67 2.97 -14.64
CA ARG A 209 23.99 4.26 -14.77
C ARG A 209 23.58 4.54 -16.21
N GLN A 210 24.43 4.23 -17.19
CA GLN A 210 24.10 4.39 -18.61
C GLN A 210 22.97 3.46 -19.06
N THR A 211 22.96 2.21 -18.59
CA THR A 211 21.88 1.25 -18.86
C THR A 211 20.55 1.72 -18.27
N TYR A 212 20.59 2.24 -17.03
CA TYR A 212 19.39 2.78 -16.37
C TYR A 212 18.82 4.00 -17.11
N GLU A 213 19.66 4.95 -17.51
CA GLU A 213 19.22 6.12 -18.27
C GLU A 213 18.60 5.73 -19.62
N ARG A 214 19.18 4.72 -20.30
CA ARG A 214 18.65 4.21 -21.57
C ARG A 214 17.28 3.55 -21.42
N LEU A 215 17.11 2.69 -20.40
CA LEU A 215 15.82 2.06 -20.10
C LEU A 215 14.75 3.07 -19.66
N LYS A 216 15.17 4.12 -18.93
CA LYS A 216 14.28 5.21 -18.52
C LYS A 216 13.79 6.01 -19.72
N GLN A 217 14.67 6.34 -20.67
CA GLN A 217 14.30 7.05 -21.90
C GLN A 217 13.31 6.24 -22.75
N GLU A 218 13.58 4.94 -22.92
CA GLU A 218 12.69 4.03 -23.67
C GLU A 218 11.30 3.95 -23.05
N LEU A 219 11.20 3.92 -21.72
CA LEU A 219 9.93 3.92 -21.00
C LEU A 219 9.14 5.22 -21.18
N ILE A 220 9.83 6.37 -21.17
CA ILE A 220 9.22 7.69 -21.38
C ILE A 220 8.65 7.77 -22.80
N GLU A 221 9.42 7.34 -23.79
CA GLU A 221 9.01 7.40 -25.20
C GLU A 221 7.83 6.48 -25.49
N LYS A 222 7.84 5.26 -24.94
CA LYS A 222 6.70 4.33 -25.02
C LYS A 222 5.43 4.91 -24.40
N ASN A 223 5.53 5.54 -23.22
CA ASN A 223 4.39 6.20 -22.59
C ASN A 223 3.90 7.41 -23.39
N ARG A 224 4.81 8.17 -24.01
CA ARG A 224 4.45 9.29 -24.88
C ARG A 224 3.66 8.83 -26.10
N GLN A 225 4.05 7.71 -26.73
CA GLN A 225 3.30 7.11 -27.83
C GLN A 225 1.91 6.64 -27.40
N LEU A 226 1.80 6.01 -26.23
CA LEU A 226 0.49 5.61 -25.66
C LEU A 226 -0.42 6.82 -25.39
N PHE A 227 0.14 7.92 -24.89
CA PHE A 227 -0.62 9.15 -24.64
C PHE A 227 -1.13 9.79 -25.93
N LEU A 228 -0.30 9.84 -26.97
CA LEU A 228 -0.70 10.38 -28.27
C LEU A 228 -1.77 9.52 -28.94
N ASN A 229 -1.64 8.20 -28.90
CA ASN A 229 -2.65 7.30 -29.45
C ASN A 229 -3.98 7.33 -28.68
N LYS A 230 -3.95 7.65 -27.39
CA LYS A 230 -5.16 7.77 -26.56
C LYS A 230 -5.92 9.09 -26.78
N ASN A 231 -5.27 10.13 -27.27
CA ASN A 231 -5.88 11.45 -27.54
C ASN A 231 -6.22 11.68 -29.03
N CYS A 232 -6.02 10.68 -29.90
CA CYS A 232 -6.37 10.71 -31.32
C CYS A 232 -7.60 9.84 -31.66
N ASN A 233 -8.34 9.37 -30.66
CA ASN A 233 -9.69 8.78 -30.75
C ASN A 233 -10.62 9.55 -29.81
#